data_AF-A0A6A2FAW2-F1
#
_entry.id   AF-A0A6A2FAW2-F1
#
_cell.length_a   1.000
_cell.length_b   1.000
_cell.length_c   1.000
_cell.angle_alpha   90.00
_cell.angle_beta   90.00
_cell.angle_gamma   90.00
#
_symmetry.space_group_name_H-M   'P 1'
#
loop_
_entity.id
_entity.type
_entity.pdbx_description
1 polymer ?
#
loop_
_entity_poly.entity_id
_entity_poly.type
_entity_poly.pdbx_seq_one_letter_code
_entity_poly.pdbx_strand_id
1 'polypeptide(L)'
;MYPSTKTCSDCGNIQDIALDQRVYICNKCAKVMDRDHNSSMNILNEGLKQIGTVRTELTPVDIESSTLMSLRYLNSIPYVKASLVYESGSFTALA
;
A
#
# COMPACT_ATOMS: atom_id res chain seq x y z
N MET A 1 -12.23 -4.37 13.04
CA MET A 1 -11.03 -5.18 12.71
C MET A 1 -10.99 -5.37 11.20
N TYR A 2 -9.85 -5.16 10.55
CA TYR A 2 -9.72 -5.27 9.09
C TYR A 2 -9.73 -6.75 8.64
N PRO A 3 -10.60 -7.16 7.70
CA PRO A 3 -10.79 -8.58 7.36
C PRO A 3 -9.76 -9.09 6.33
N SER A 4 -8.47 -9.04 6.67
CA SER A 4 -7.36 -9.36 5.76
C SER A 4 -7.39 -10.77 5.14
N THR A 5 -8.01 -11.75 5.78
CA THR A 5 -8.19 -13.12 5.25
C THR A 5 -9.36 -13.25 4.29
N LYS A 6 -10.32 -12.32 4.34
CA LYS A 6 -11.55 -12.35 3.53
C LYS A 6 -11.53 -11.38 2.35
N THR A 7 -10.64 -10.38 2.37
CA THR A 7 -10.48 -9.40 1.30
C THR A 7 -9.59 -9.96 0.18
N CYS A 8 -9.92 -9.71 -1.08
CA CYS A 8 -9.05 -9.99 -2.22
C CYS A 8 -7.99 -8.89 -2.36
N SER A 9 -6.70 -9.25 -2.32
CA SER A 9 -5.61 -8.29 -2.45
C SER A 9 -5.48 -7.65 -3.84
N ASP A 10 -6.15 -8.22 -4.84
CA ASP A 10 -6.11 -7.80 -6.24
C ASP A 10 -7.26 -6.84 -6.60
N CYS A 11 -8.49 -7.12 -6.14
CA CYS A 11 -9.68 -6.38 -6.53
C CYS A 11 -10.52 -5.82 -5.35
N GLY A 12 -10.11 -6.07 -4.11
CA GLY A 12 -10.79 -5.58 -2.90
C GLY A 12 -12.11 -6.26 -2.54
N ASN A 13 -12.54 -7.28 -3.28
CA ASN A 13 -13.76 -8.03 -2.96
C ASN A 13 -13.66 -8.73 -1.60
N ILE A 14 -14.71 -8.66 -0.78
CA ILE A 14 -14.79 -9.38 0.50
C ILE A 14 -15.65 -10.61 0.32
N GLN A 15 -15.16 -11.76 0.74
CA GLN A 15 -15.87 -13.03 0.70
C GLN A 15 -15.55 -13.88 1.92
N ASP A 16 -16.49 -14.71 2.35
CA ASP A 16 -16.22 -15.68 3.40
C ASP A 16 -15.39 -16.84 2.88
N ILE A 17 -14.45 -17.29 3.72
CA ILE A 17 -13.63 -18.48 3.51
C ILE A 17 -13.54 -19.25 4.83
N ALA A 18 -13.38 -20.57 4.77
CA ALA A 18 -13.18 -21.39 5.95
C ALA A 18 -11.74 -21.26 6.51
N LEU A 19 -11.55 -21.49 7.82
CA LEU A 19 -10.24 -21.34 8.48
C LEU A 19 -9.21 -22.39 8.04
N ASP A 20 -9.67 -23.55 7.59
CA ASP A 20 -8.85 -24.64 7.05
C ASP A 20 -8.52 -24.46 5.56
N GLN A 21 -9.25 -23.60 4.85
CA GLN A 21 -9.00 -23.28 3.46
C GLN A 21 -7.67 -22.52 3.31
N ARG A 22 -6.66 -23.17 2.72
CA ARG A 22 -5.32 -22.61 2.49
C ARG A 22 -5.17 -21.87 1.16
N VAL A 23 -6.02 -22.17 0.18
CA VAL A 23 -6.01 -21.50 -1.13
C VAL A 23 -7.13 -20.47 -1.19
N TYR A 24 -6.77 -19.22 -1.42
CA TYR A 24 -7.71 -18.14 -1.68
C TYR A 24 -8.07 -18.10 -3.16
N ILE A 25 -9.37 -18.15 -3.46
CA ILE A 25 -9.92 -18.06 -4.82
C ILE A 25 -10.94 -16.93 -4.82
N CYS A 26 -10.64 -15.82 -5.50
CA CYS A 26 -11.56 -14.69 -5.54
C CYS A 26 -12.77 -14.99 -6.43
N ASN A 27 -13.99 -14.90 -5.88
CA ASN A 27 -15.23 -15.10 -6.65
C ASN A 27 -15.56 -13.94 -7.62
N LYS A 28 -14.82 -12.83 -7.56
CA LYS A 28 -15.02 -11.63 -8.39
C LYS A 28 -14.01 -11.50 -9.53
N CYS A 29 -12.71 -11.68 -9.28
CA CYS A 29 -11.67 -11.56 -10.28
C CYS A 29 -10.95 -12.87 -10.63
N ALA A 30 -11.39 -14.00 -10.05
CA ALA A 30 -10.84 -15.33 -10.29
C ALA A 30 -9.34 -15.51 -9.92
N LYS A 31 -8.73 -14.55 -9.21
CA LYS A 31 -7.35 -14.67 -8.72
C LYS A 31 -7.24 -15.86 -7.76
N VAL A 32 -6.22 -16.69 -7.97
CA VAL A 32 -5.91 -17.86 -7.14
C VAL A 32 -4.52 -17.68 -6.53
N MET A 33 -4.41 -17.77 -5.21
CA MET A 33 -3.14 -17.71 -4.49
C MET A 33 -3.24 -18.36 -3.11
N ASP A 34 -2.10 -18.53 -2.43
CA ASP A 34 -2.09 -18.90 -1.02
C ASP A 34 -2.82 -17.84 -0.16
N ARG A 35 -3.65 -18.28 0.78
CA ARG A 35 -4.45 -17.40 1.63
C ARG A 35 -3.59 -16.49 2.50
N ASP A 36 -2.51 -17.02 3.06
CA ASP A 36 -1.64 -16.25 3.94
C ASP A 36 -0.88 -15.21 3.10
N HIS A 37 -0.49 -15.54 1.86
CA HIS A 37 0.04 -14.56 0.91
C HIS A 37 -0.97 -13.44 0.57
N ASN A 38 -2.23 -13.78 0.27
CA ASN A 38 -3.31 -12.80 0.06
C ASN A 38 -3.47 -11.88 1.28
N SER A 39 -3.45 -12.46 2.49
CA SER A 39 -3.53 -11.69 3.74
C SER A 39 -2.34 -10.79 3.98
N SER A 40 -1.11 -11.24 3.71
CA SER A 40 0.09 -10.40 3.80
C SER A 40 0.00 -9.20 2.87
N MET A 41 -0.46 -9.40 1.63
CA MET A 41 -0.65 -8.30 0.67
C MET A 41 -1.74 -7.32 1.12
N ASN A 42 -2.83 -7.82 1.70
CA ASN A 42 -3.87 -6.96 2.28
C ASN A 42 -3.35 -6.10 3.44
N ILE A 43 -2.59 -6.70 4.37
CA ILE A 43 -1.99 -5.98 5.51
C ILE A 43 -1.00 -4.92 5.01
N LEU A 44 -0.15 -5.27 4.05
CA LEU A 44 0.76 -4.33 3.40
C LEU A 44 -0.01 -3.14 2.82
N ASN A 45 -1.05 -3.41 2.02
CA ASN A 45 -1.86 -2.37 1.39
C ASN A 45 -2.54 -1.45 2.42
N GLU A 46 -3.08 -1.98 3.52
CA GLU A 46 -3.65 -1.15 4.60
C GLU A 46 -2.59 -0.35 5.35
N GLY A 47 -1.39 -0.91 5.53
CA GLY A 47 -0.25 -0.18 6.11
C GLY A 47 0.18 0.98 5.22
N LEU A 48 0.29 0.75 3.91
CA LEU A 48 0.66 1.78 2.93
C LEU A 48 -0.37 2.92 2.87
N LYS A 49 -1.67 2.63 3.05
CA LYS A 49 -2.71 3.68 3.15
C LYS A 49 -2.53 4.61 4.36
N GLN A 50 -1.93 4.10 5.44
CA GLN A 50 -1.66 4.87 6.66
C GLN A 50 -0.37 5.69 6.56
N ILE A 51 0.52 5.32 5.63
CA ILE A 51 1.67 6.16 5.25
C ILE A 51 1.10 7.34 4.45
N GLY A 52 0.60 8.32 5.18
CA GLY A 52 0.01 9.53 4.61
C GLY A 52 0.99 10.24 3.69
N THR A 53 0.45 10.79 2.61
CA THR A 53 1.08 11.84 1.81
C THR A 53 1.46 12.99 2.74
N VAL A 54 2.65 12.96 3.32
CA VAL A 54 3.17 14.08 4.10
C VAL A 54 3.34 15.22 3.10
N ARG A 55 2.36 16.13 3.07
CA ARG A 55 2.51 17.47 2.48
C ARG A 55 3.31 18.31 3.47
N THR A 56 4.55 17.93 3.70
CA THR A 56 5.52 18.87 4.26
C THR A 56 5.76 19.90 3.17
N GLU A 57 5.68 21.18 3.49
CA GLU A 57 6.38 22.17 2.68
C GLU A 57 7.86 21.83 2.81
N LEU A 58 8.35 21.03 1.86
CA LEU A 58 9.67 20.46 1.90
C LEU A 58 10.67 21.59 1.73
N THR A 59 11.47 21.87 2.76
CA THR A 59 12.70 22.63 2.52
C THR A 59 13.70 21.73 1.79
N PRO A 60 14.68 22.29 1.04
CA PRO A 60 15.68 21.47 0.35
C PRO A 60 16.39 20.43 1.24
N VAL A 61 16.50 20.72 2.55
CA VAL A 61 17.15 19.84 3.55
C VAL A 61 16.24 18.67 3.98
N ASP A 62 14.92 18.86 3.98
CA ASP A 62 13.96 17.83 4.38
C ASP A 62 13.78 16.74 3.32
N ILE A 63 14.02 17.09 2.05
CA ILE A 63 14.02 16.15 0.92
C ILE A 63 15.12 15.10 1.11
N GLU A 64 16.31 15.51 1.53
CA GLU A 64 17.48 14.63 1.57
C GLU A 64 17.49 13.63 2.72
N SER A 65 16.82 13.92 3.84
CA SER A 65 16.97 13.12 5.07
C SER A 65 15.82 12.13 5.33
N SER A 66 14.57 12.58 5.24
CA SER A 66 13.40 11.78 5.66
C SER A 66 12.72 11.06 4.50
N THR A 67 12.45 11.79 3.42
CA THR A 67 11.67 11.29 2.29
C THR A 67 12.47 10.28 1.47
N LEU A 68 13.74 10.58 1.14
CA LEU A 68 14.60 9.63 0.41
C LEU A 68 14.88 8.34 1.19
N MET A 69 15.02 8.41 2.52
CA MET A 69 15.23 7.22 3.37
C MET A 69 13.99 6.32 3.36
N SER A 70 12.81 6.93 3.45
CA SER A 70 11.52 6.22 3.35
C SER A 70 11.33 5.61 1.96
N LEU A 71 11.64 6.33 0.88
CA LEU A 71 11.59 5.80 -0.48
C LEU A 71 12.56 4.63 -0.68
N ARG A 72 13.78 4.71 -0.14
CA ARG A 72 14.76 3.61 -0.22
C ARG A 72 14.25 2.36 0.50
N TYR A 73 13.68 2.53 1.70
CA TYR A 73 13.09 1.42 2.45
C TYR A 73 11.89 0.81 1.71
N LEU A 74 10.94 1.62 1.24
CA LEU A 74 9.78 1.09 0.52
C LEU A 74 10.17 0.36 -0.76
N ASN A 75 11.16 0.87 -1.50
CA ASN A 75 11.65 0.20 -2.70
C ASN A 75 12.53 -1.04 -2.41
N SER A 76 12.92 -1.31 -1.17
CA SER A 76 13.59 -2.57 -0.79
C SER A 76 12.60 -3.69 -0.46
N ILE A 77 11.32 -3.37 -0.25
CA ILE A 77 10.27 -4.36 -0.01
C ILE A 77 9.83 -4.95 -1.35
N PRO A 78 9.92 -6.29 -1.53
CA PRO A 78 9.40 -6.93 -2.73
C PRO A 78 7.95 -6.55 -2.99
N TYR A 79 7.60 -6.34 -4.27
CA TYR A 79 6.25 -5.99 -4.72
C TYR A 79 5.77 -4.57 -4.35
N VAL A 80 6.60 -3.74 -3.71
CA VAL A 80 6.33 -2.31 -3.46
C VAL A 80 7.16 -1.47 -4.43
N LYS A 81 6.52 -0.44 -5.00
CA LYS A 81 7.21 0.59 -5.80
C LYS A 81 6.80 1.96 -5.29
N ALA A 82 7.78 2.70 -4.78
CA ALA A 82 7.58 4.04 -4.27
C ALA A 82 8.34 5.06 -5.12
N SER A 83 7.71 6.19 -5.42
CA SER A 83 8.30 7.27 -6.20
C SER A 83 7.91 8.63 -5.61
N LEU A 84 8.83 9.60 -5.69
CA LEU A 84 8.53 10.99 -5.36
C LEU A 84 7.71 11.61 -6.50
N VAL A 85 6.61 12.28 -6.15
CA VAL A 85 5.80 13.06 -7.09
C VAL A 85 5.83 14.52 -6.64
N TYR A 86 6.24 15.42 -7.54
CA TYR A 86 6.20 16.87 -7.30
C TYR A 86 4.99 17.44 -8.02
N GLU A 87 4.03 18.01 -7.28
CA GLU A 87 2.87 18.69 -7.87
C GLU A 87 3.14 20.19 -7.95
N SER A 88 3.03 20.76 -9.16
CA SER A 88 3.26 22.18 -9.45
C SER A 88 2.23 23.15 -8.85
N GLY A 89 1.27 22.66 -8.04
CA GLY A 89 0.27 23.47 -7.35
C GLY A 89 0.71 24.02 -5.98
N SER A 90 1.88 23.61 -5.46
CA SER A 90 2.34 24.05 -4.12
C SER A 90 2.75 25.53 -4.06
N PHE A 91 3.02 26.18 -5.19
CA PHE A 91 3.43 27.60 -5.23
C PHE A 91 2.27 28.58 -5.50
N THR A 92 1.11 28.11 -5.97
CA THR A 92 -0.02 29.00 -6.34
C THR A 92 -0.97 29.32 -5.17
N ALA A 93 -0.67 28.83 -3.96
CA ALA A 93 -1.43 29.18 -2.75
C ALA A 93 -0.94 30.47 -2.06
N LEU A 94 0.06 31.15 -2.63
CA LEU A 94 0.67 32.38 -2.10
C LEU A 94 0.61 33.56 -3.08
N ALA A 95 -0.26 33.52 -4.09
CA ALA A 95 -0.48 34.62 -5.04
C ALA A 95 -1.91 35.17 -4.94
#